data_AF-A0A6Q2YNK4-F1
#
_entry.id   AF-A0A6Q2YNK4-F1
#
_cell.length_a   1.000
_cell.length_b   1.000
_cell.length_c   1.000
_cell.angle_alpha   90.00
_cell.angle_beta   90.00
_cell.angle_gamma   90.00
#
_symmetry.space_group_name_H-M   'P 1'
#
loop_
_entity.id
_entity.type
_entity.pdbx_description
1 polymer ?
#
loop_
_entity_poly.entity_id
_entity_poly.type
_entity_poly.pdbx_seq_one_letter_code
_entity_poly.pdbx_strand_id
1 'polypeptide(L)'
;KTLGYMKSAHHPKPVGLVLQYGTAGFRTCAKKLDHIMFRMGLLATLRSKKTKATIGVMVTASHNPEEDNGVKLVDPMGEMVTPAWEGYATELANAEQEGLLPTLKDLIEREAIDMAQEANVFVGKDTRCSSESLSKAVMDGVCALGGHYNGLVTTPQLHYLVCCQNTQGRYGEATIKGYYQKLSQAFIQLTKNVPNRTDDQKTLLVDGANGIGALKVSEMETYLKKELQLSLFNDGSSGKLNHLCGADFVKVQQRAPKGVEISAGERCCSYDGDADRIVYYYTDSASRFHLLDGDKIATLISTYLKDLLTQAGLDLQIAVVQTAYANGSSTRYLEDVMKVIVRCTKTGVKHLHHAAQEFDIGIYFEANGHGTVLFSKLAEEKIQQLARDSNANDERKRAAFTLHNTINLINQTVGDAMSDMLLIEAVLAIRGMTVQQWDAIYTDLPNRQLKVKVADRRVIDTTDAERRTVRPEGLQEAIDLLVKKYRRARSFVRPSGTEDVVRVYAEADTQVGSVSWHPALLLIYVVSSPRDDNGAFLCVSLIRVCVGFNCSEKKWENDRKRGGGRLKKTVGDMQLHTNVIDYMHIVLGGGYYE
;
A
#
# COMPACT_ATOMS: atom_id res chain seq x y z
N LYS A 1 5.93 -21.34 -31.98
CA LYS A 1 6.03 -22.25 -30.81
C LYS A 1 7.47 -22.45 -30.29
N THR A 2 8.54 -22.25 -31.09
CA THR A 2 9.96 -22.38 -30.66
C THR A 2 10.65 -21.06 -30.27
N LEU A 3 10.10 -19.91 -30.69
CA LEU A 3 10.75 -18.59 -30.55
C LEU A 3 10.88 -18.11 -29.09
N GLY A 4 9.85 -18.29 -28.26
CA GLY A 4 9.90 -17.90 -26.84
C GLY A 4 10.92 -18.70 -26.04
N TYR A 5 11.03 -20.02 -26.26
CA TYR A 5 12.05 -20.84 -25.62
C TYR A 5 13.46 -20.42 -26.05
N MET A 6 13.69 -20.14 -27.34
CA MET A 6 15.00 -19.65 -27.81
C MET A 6 15.35 -18.28 -27.22
N LYS A 7 14.38 -17.38 -27.06
CA LYS A 7 14.60 -16.09 -26.40
C LYS A 7 14.93 -16.22 -24.92
N SER A 8 14.36 -17.21 -24.23
CA SER A 8 14.61 -17.41 -22.79
C SER A 8 16.08 -17.63 -22.43
N ALA A 9 16.91 -18.12 -23.36
CA ALA A 9 18.36 -18.24 -23.17
C ALA A 9 19.07 -16.89 -22.95
N HIS A 10 18.48 -15.77 -23.41
CA HIS A 10 18.97 -14.41 -23.15
C HIS A 10 18.56 -13.89 -21.76
N HIS A 11 17.70 -14.62 -21.06
CA HIS A 11 17.17 -14.27 -19.74
C HIS A 11 17.38 -15.43 -18.74
N PRO A 12 18.65 -15.82 -18.46
CA PRO A 12 18.94 -16.98 -17.64
C PRO A 12 18.49 -16.79 -16.19
N LYS A 13 17.93 -17.85 -15.61
CA LYS A 13 17.61 -17.90 -14.19
C LYS A 13 18.90 -17.93 -13.35
N PRO A 14 19.07 -17.06 -12.34
CA PRO A 14 20.17 -17.16 -11.39
C PRO A 14 20.10 -18.46 -10.57
N VAL A 15 21.23 -19.15 -10.42
CA VAL A 15 21.32 -20.43 -9.69
C VAL A 15 20.86 -20.26 -8.24
N GLY A 16 19.98 -21.15 -7.78
CA GLY A 16 19.47 -21.19 -6.40
C GLY A 16 18.48 -20.08 -6.05
N LEU A 17 18.11 -19.20 -7.00
CA LEU A 17 17.10 -18.18 -6.74
C LEU A 17 15.70 -18.79 -6.76
N VAL A 18 14.97 -18.61 -5.67
CA VAL A 18 13.55 -18.94 -5.54
C VAL A 18 12.82 -17.69 -5.09
N LEU A 19 11.73 -17.35 -5.80
CA LEU A 19 10.90 -16.20 -5.50
C LEU A 19 9.42 -16.59 -5.52
N GLN A 20 8.63 -15.98 -4.66
CA GLN A 20 7.18 -16.17 -4.62
C GLN A 20 6.47 -14.92 -5.15
N TYR A 21 5.39 -15.12 -5.91
CA TYR A 21 4.49 -14.02 -6.26
C TYR A 21 3.74 -13.57 -5.01
N GLY A 22 4.08 -12.40 -4.49
CA GLY A 22 3.49 -11.84 -3.28
C GLY A 22 2.20 -11.07 -3.53
N THR A 23 1.71 -10.38 -2.50
CA THR A 23 0.50 -9.53 -2.58
C THR A 23 0.55 -8.45 -3.65
N ALA A 24 1.75 -8.05 -4.07
CA ALA A 24 1.99 -7.01 -5.07
C ALA A 24 3.00 -7.47 -6.12
N GLY A 25 2.93 -8.76 -6.49
CA GLY A 25 3.78 -9.38 -7.50
C GLY A 25 5.16 -9.80 -7.00
N PHE A 26 6.09 -9.98 -7.94
CA PHE A 26 7.49 -10.25 -7.61
C PHE A 26 8.21 -8.94 -7.30
N ARG A 27 8.95 -8.91 -6.19
CA ARG A 27 9.78 -7.76 -5.80
C ARG A 27 11.06 -8.24 -5.15
N THR A 28 12.19 -7.73 -5.63
CA THR A 28 13.52 -7.94 -5.04
C THR A 28 14.51 -6.97 -5.70
N CYS A 29 15.80 -7.11 -5.40
CA CYS A 29 16.87 -6.37 -6.07
C CYS A 29 16.75 -6.52 -7.60
N ALA A 30 16.80 -5.40 -8.32
CA ALA A 30 16.58 -5.37 -9.77
C ALA A 30 17.47 -6.33 -10.56
N LYS A 31 18.71 -6.57 -10.09
CA LYS A 31 19.69 -7.47 -10.72
C LYS A 31 19.24 -8.94 -10.79
N LYS A 32 18.22 -9.33 -10.02
CA LYS A 32 17.71 -10.70 -9.95
C LYS A 32 16.43 -10.93 -10.75
N LEU A 33 15.87 -9.88 -11.38
CA LEU A 33 14.52 -9.92 -11.93
C LEU A 33 14.43 -10.21 -13.42
N ASP A 34 15.52 -10.18 -14.17
CA ASP A 34 15.48 -10.28 -15.64
C ASP A 34 14.70 -11.50 -16.16
N HIS A 35 15.04 -12.72 -15.73
CA HIS A 35 14.30 -13.93 -16.10
C HIS A 35 12.84 -13.93 -15.62
N ILE A 36 12.54 -13.30 -14.47
CA ILE A 36 11.17 -13.16 -13.96
C ILE A 36 10.36 -12.28 -14.90
N MET A 37 10.91 -11.14 -15.32
CA MET A 37 10.25 -10.19 -16.22
C MET A 37 9.88 -10.87 -17.54
N PHE A 38 10.83 -11.58 -18.15
CA PHE A 38 10.60 -12.35 -19.37
C PHE A 38 9.47 -13.37 -19.20
N ARG A 39 9.51 -14.17 -18.12
CA ARG A 39 8.51 -15.20 -17.86
C ARG A 39 7.14 -14.61 -17.51
N MET A 40 7.08 -13.45 -16.87
CA MET A 40 5.83 -12.72 -16.63
C MET A 40 5.25 -12.15 -17.93
N GLY A 41 6.09 -11.77 -18.88
CA GLY A 41 5.64 -11.44 -20.24
C GLY A 41 4.94 -12.62 -20.92
N LEU A 42 5.53 -13.83 -20.83
CA LEU A 42 4.89 -15.06 -21.35
C LEU A 42 3.56 -15.35 -20.65
N LEU A 43 3.53 -15.27 -19.31
CA LEU A 43 2.32 -15.55 -18.53
C LEU A 43 1.21 -14.54 -18.84
N ALA A 44 1.53 -13.25 -18.95
CA ALA A 44 0.56 -12.20 -19.29
C ALA A 44 -0.08 -12.46 -20.66
N THR A 45 0.70 -12.94 -21.64
CA THR A 45 0.14 -13.32 -22.93
C THR A 45 -0.79 -14.53 -22.81
N LEU A 46 -0.41 -15.57 -22.08
CA LEU A 46 -1.30 -16.71 -21.84
C LEU A 46 -2.59 -16.29 -21.13
N ARG A 47 -2.49 -15.35 -20.17
CA ARG A 47 -3.66 -14.77 -19.49
C ARG A 47 -4.57 -14.06 -20.47
N SER A 48 -4.02 -13.24 -21.35
CA SER A 48 -4.79 -12.51 -22.36
C SER A 48 -5.52 -13.45 -23.32
N LYS A 49 -4.88 -14.53 -23.78
CA LYS A 49 -5.53 -15.57 -24.59
C LYS A 49 -6.67 -16.25 -23.84
N LYS A 50 -6.45 -16.59 -22.56
CA LYS A 50 -7.46 -17.24 -21.72
C LYS A 50 -8.69 -16.35 -21.49
N THR A 51 -8.48 -15.06 -21.21
CA THR A 51 -9.56 -14.13 -20.87
C THR A 51 -10.18 -13.46 -22.10
N LYS A 52 -9.55 -13.58 -23.28
CA LYS A 52 -9.92 -12.88 -24.52
C LYS A 52 -9.97 -11.36 -24.32
N ALA A 53 -9.05 -10.85 -23.50
CA ALA A 53 -9.02 -9.48 -23.05
C ALA A 53 -7.58 -8.96 -22.95
N THR A 54 -7.44 -7.64 -22.93
CA THR A 54 -6.17 -6.95 -22.67
C THR A 54 -5.74 -7.19 -21.22
N ILE A 55 -4.46 -7.49 -21.01
CA ILE A 55 -3.84 -7.70 -19.70
C ILE A 55 -2.74 -6.66 -19.47
N GLY A 56 -2.58 -6.18 -18.24
CA GLY A 56 -1.50 -5.25 -17.89
C GLY A 56 -0.30 -5.93 -17.25
N VAL A 57 0.89 -5.38 -17.48
CA VAL A 57 2.12 -5.70 -16.75
C VAL A 57 2.77 -4.40 -16.30
N MET A 58 2.83 -4.18 -14.98
CA MET A 58 3.44 -2.99 -14.40
C MET A 58 4.82 -3.31 -13.84
N VAL A 59 5.86 -2.66 -14.35
CA VAL A 59 7.24 -2.77 -13.85
C VAL A 59 7.49 -1.66 -12.83
N THR A 60 7.45 -2.03 -11.55
CA THR A 60 7.69 -1.13 -10.42
C THR A 60 7.88 -1.91 -9.12
N ALA A 61 8.60 -1.31 -8.16
CA ALA A 61 8.55 -1.70 -6.75
C ALA A 61 7.92 -0.66 -5.81
N SER A 62 7.16 0.32 -6.33
CA SER A 62 6.38 1.26 -5.51
C SER A 62 7.28 1.98 -4.47
N HIS A 63 6.95 1.91 -3.18
CA HIS A 63 7.67 2.48 -2.05
C HIS A 63 9.07 1.88 -1.75
N ASN A 64 9.47 0.77 -2.38
CA ASN A 64 10.77 0.15 -2.12
C ASN A 64 11.95 1.09 -2.47
N PRO A 65 13.15 0.85 -1.90
CA PRO A 65 14.39 1.56 -2.30
C PRO A 65 14.66 1.44 -3.81
N GLU A 66 15.30 2.44 -4.41
CA GLU A 66 15.55 2.54 -5.87
C GLU A 66 16.26 1.31 -6.48
N GLU A 67 17.14 0.65 -5.73
CA GLU A 67 17.88 -0.55 -6.16
C GLU A 67 17.00 -1.80 -6.36
N ASP A 68 15.80 -1.82 -5.79
CA ASP A 68 14.80 -2.85 -6.02
C ASP A 68 14.01 -2.58 -7.30
N ASN A 69 13.33 -3.59 -7.81
CA ASN A 69 12.25 -3.41 -8.78
C ASN A 69 11.24 -4.55 -8.62
N GLY A 70 10.23 -4.61 -9.47
CA GLY A 70 9.22 -5.64 -9.39
C GLY A 70 8.29 -5.66 -10.59
N VAL A 71 7.41 -6.65 -10.61
CA VAL A 71 6.41 -6.81 -11.65
C VAL A 71 5.08 -7.24 -11.07
N LYS A 72 4.03 -6.49 -11.39
CA LYS A 72 2.62 -6.79 -11.09
C LYS A 72 1.90 -7.13 -12.39
N LEU A 73 0.94 -8.07 -12.32
CA LEU A 73 0.04 -8.40 -13.42
C LEU A 73 -1.34 -7.84 -13.12
N VAL A 74 -2.00 -7.31 -14.14
CA VAL A 74 -3.31 -6.63 -14.05
C VAL A 74 -4.30 -7.35 -14.95
N ASP A 75 -5.41 -7.80 -14.35
CA ASP A 75 -6.49 -8.52 -15.02
C ASP A 75 -7.47 -7.54 -15.73
N PRO A 76 -8.43 -8.07 -16.53
CA PRO A 76 -9.14 -7.28 -17.53
C PRO A 76 -9.89 -6.04 -17.05
N MET A 77 -10.46 -6.05 -15.85
CA MET A 77 -11.20 -4.89 -15.29
C MET A 77 -10.29 -3.95 -14.48
N GLY A 78 -8.97 -4.14 -14.57
CA GLY A 78 -7.98 -3.36 -13.82
C GLY A 78 -7.71 -3.93 -12.43
N GLU A 79 -8.20 -5.12 -12.10
CA GLU A 79 -7.96 -5.80 -10.83
C GLU A 79 -6.59 -6.50 -10.80
N MET A 80 -6.13 -6.87 -9.61
CA MET A 80 -4.96 -7.74 -9.48
C MET A 80 -5.29 -9.17 -9.93
N VAL A 81 -4.31 -9.89 -10.44
CA VAL A 81 -4.51 -11.28 -10.88
C VAL A 81 -5.04 -12.20 -9.78
N THR A 82 -5.87 -13.16 -10.18
CA THR A 82 -6.45 -14.16 -9.27
C THR A 82 -5.40 -15.01 -8.54
N PRO A 83 -5.67 -15.52 -7.32
CA PRO A 83 -4.73 -16.35 -6.57
C PRO A 83 -4.22 -17.60 -7.31
N ALA A 84 -5.04 -18.22 -8.16
CA ALA A 84 -4.62 -19.34 -8.99
C ALA A 84 -3.47 -18.94 -9.94
N TRP A 85 -3.56 -17.74 -10.50
CA TRP A 85 -2.55 -17.20 -11.42
C TRP A 85 -1.31 -16.67 -10.70
N GLU A 86 -1.40 -16.27 -9.42
CA GLU A 86 -0.22 -16.05 -8.56
C GLU A 86 0.60 -17.35 -8.41
N GLY A 87 -0.09 -18.49 -8.30
CA GLY A 87 0.51 -19.83 -8.26
C GLY A 87 1.26 -20.15 -9.55
N TYR A 88 0.63 -19.98 -10.71
CA TYR A 88 1.27 -20.18 -12.01
C TYR A 88 2.44 -19.22 -12.25
N ALA A 89 2.33 -17.97 -11.79
CA ALA A 89 3.43 -17.02 -11.84
C ALA A 89 4.64 -17.51 -11.03
N THR A 90 4.39 -18.03 -9.83
CA THR A 90 5.43 -18.61 -8.96
C THR A 90 6.04 -19.86 -9.57
N GLU A 91 5.24 -20.75 -10.15
CA GLU A 91 5.70 -21.97 -10.82
C GLU A 91 6.63 -21.63 -12.00
N LEU A 92 6.18 -20.75 -12.90
CA LEU A 92 6.97 -20.31 -14.05
C LEU A 92 8.24 -19.57 -13.63
N ALA A 93 8.15 -18.65 -12.67
CA ALA A 93 9.31 -17.92 -12.15
C ALA A 93 10.42 -18.85 -11.67
N ASN A 94 10.07 -19.96 -11.03
CA ASN A 94 11.02 -20.87 -10.41
C ASN A 94 11.44 -22.05 -11.29
N ALA A 95 10.78 -22.28 -12.42
CA ALA A 95 11.14 -23.36 -13.35
C ALA A 95 12.61 -23.27 -13.78
N GLU A 96 13.33 -24.40 -13.77
CA GLU A 96 14.65 -24.45 -14.41
C GLU A 96 14.52 -24.30 -15.93
N GLN A 97 15.63 -24.02 -16.61
CA GLN A 97 15.63 -23.70 -18.04
C GLN A 97 14.98 -24.81 -18.87
N GLU A 98 15.30 -26.07 -18.57
CA GLU A 98 14.75 -27.26 -19.23
C GLU A 98 13.29 -27.50 -18.85
N GLY A 99 12.87 -27.05 -17.66
CA GLY A 99 11.52 -27.18 -17.13
C GLY A 99 10.55 -26.11 -17.62
N LEU A 100 11.02 -25.01 -18.20
CA LEU A 100 10.17 -23.89 -18.60
C LEU A 100 9.14 -24.28 -19.67
N LEU A 101 9.54 -24.98 -20.72
CA LEU A 101 8.63 -25.37 -21.80
C LEU A 101 7.58 -26.41 -21.35
N PRO A 102 7.93 -27.48 -20.60
CA PRO A 102 6.96 -28.36 -19.97
C PRO A 102 5.95 -27.60 -19.09
N THR A 103 6.42 -26.68 -18.24
CA THR A 103 5.56 -25.88 -17.34
C THR A 103 4.55 -25.05 -18.14
N LEU A 104 4.98 -24.41 -19.23
CA LEU A 104 4.08 -23.64 -20.10
C LEU A 104 3.04 -24.52 -20.80
N LYS A 105 3.42 -25.71 -21.29
CA LYS A 105 2.48 -26.64 -21.94
C LYS A 105 1.42 -27.13 -20.96
N ASP A 106 1.86 -27.53 -19.77
CA ASP A 106 0.98 -28.00 -18.72
C ASP A 106 0.02 -26.89 -18.26
N LEU A 107 0.49 -25.64 -18.14
CA LEU A 107 -0.39 -24.49 -17.88
C LEU A 107 -1.44 -24.28 -18.99
N ILE A 108 -1.02 -24.35 -20.26
CA ILE A 108 -1.91 -24.20 -21.42
C ILE A 108 -3.00 -25.28 -21.40
N GLU A 109 -2.65 -26.52 -21.05
CA GLU A 109 -3.58 -27.65 -20.95
C GLU A 109 -4.50 -27.51 -19.73
N ARG A 110 -3.97 -27.24 -18.54
CA ARG A 110 -4.73 -27.03 -17.28
C ARG A 110 -5.79 -25.95 -17.42
N GLU A 111 -5.43 -24.82 -18.01
CA GLU A 111 -6.32 -23.68 -18.19
C GLU A 111 -7.11 -23.74 -19.51
N ALA A 112 -6.96 -24.81 -20.30
CA ALA A 112 -7.59 -24.98 -21.61
C ALA A 112 -7.45 -23.72 -22.49
N ILE A 113 -6.21 -23.23 -22.63
CA ILE A 113 -5.91 -21.97 -23.33
C ILE A 113 -5.89 -22.23 -24.84
N ASP A 114 -6.78 -21.56 -25.56
CA ASP A 114 -6.75 -21.54 -27.02
C ASP A 114 -5.55 -20.72 -27.51
N MET A 115 -4.56 -21.40 -28.08
CA MET A 115 -3.35 -20.75 -28.58
C MET A 115 -3.57 -19.96 -29.88
N ALA A 116 -4.67 -20.21 -30.61
CA ALA A 116 -5.06 -19.45 -31.80
C ALA A 116 -5.67 -18.09 -31.46
N GLN A 117 -6.25 -17.94 -30.27
CA GLN A 117 -6.78 -16.66 -29.78
C GLN A 117 -5.70 -15.57 -29.79
N GLU A 118 -6.00 -14.39 -30.31
CA GLU A 118 -5.08 -13.26 -30.24
C GLU A 118 -4.89 -12.76 -28.81
N ALA A 119 -3.68 -12.26 -28.52
CA ALA A 119 -3.33 -11.68 -27.23
C ALA A 119 -3.11 -10.18 -27.36
N ASN A 120 -3.43 -9.46 -26.30
CA ASN A 120 -3.14 -8.05 -26.15
C ASN A 120 -2.62 -7.80 -24.73
N VAL A 121 -1.42 -7.24 -24.63
CA VAL A 121 -0.78 -6.95 -23.34
C VAL A 121 -0.29 -5.52 -23.36
N PHE A 122 -0.60 -4.78 -22.29
CA PHE A 122 -0.13 -3.43 -22.02
C PHE A 122 1.00 -3.46 -20.99
N VAL A 123 2.17 -2.97 -21.37
CA VAL A 123 3.31 -2.88 -20.46
C VAL A 123 3.57 -1.43 -20.05
N GLY A 124 3.58 -1.16 -18.75
CA GLY A 124 3.90 0.13 -18.14
C GLY A 124 5.10 0.03 -17.20
N LYS A 125 5.77 1.16 -16.95
CA LYS A 125 6.91 1.21 -16.01
C LYS A 125 7.03 2.55 -15.26
N ASP A 126 7.65 2.49 -14.09
CA ASP A 126 8.04 3.66 -13.30
C ASP A 126 9.40 4.26 -13.74
N THR A 127 9.93 5.20 -12.94
CA THR A 127 11.17 5.94 -13.21
C THR A 127 12.46 5.25 -12.74
N ARG A 128 12.42 4.03 -12.18
CA ARG A 128 13.65 3.36 -11.72
C ARG A 128 14.62 3.15 -12.88
N CYS A 129 15.92 3.28 -12.60
CA CYS A 129 16.97 3.11 -13.61
C CYS A 129 16.93 1.71 -14.28
N SER A 130 16.53 0.68 -13.54
CA SER A 130 16.38 -0.68 -14.03
C SER A 130 15.08 -0.93 -14.80
N SER A 131 14.08 -0.05 -14.68
CA SER A 131 12.76 -0.28 -15.30
C SER A 131 12.82 -0.34 -16.82
N GLU A 132 13.75 0.39 -17.46
CA GLU A 132 13.94 0.37 -18.91
C GLU A 132 14.43 -1.00 -19.43
N SER A 133 15.41 -1.62 -18.78
CA SER A 133 15.89 -2.95 -19.19
C SER A 133 14.90 -4.05 -18.81
N LEU A 134 14.28 -3.95 -17.63
CA LEU A 134 13.32 -4.93 -17.16
C LEU A 134 12.02 -4.91 -17.98
N SER A 135 11.55 -3.75 -18.42
CA SER A 135 10.40 -3.68 -19.34
C SER A 135 10.73 -4.30 -20.71
N LYS A 136 11.98 -4.20 -21.19
CA LYS A 136 12.41 -4.90 -22.41
C LYS A 136 12.36 -6.41 -22.23
N ALA A 137 12.80 -6.95 -21.09
CA ALA A 137 12.68 -8.36 -20.79
C ALA A 137 11.20 -8.82 -20.77
N VAL A 138 10.29 -8.04 -20.16
CA VAL A 138 8.83 -8.30 -20.27
C VAL A 138 8.40 -8.33 -21.74
N MET A 139 8.80 -7.31 -22.51
CA MET A 139 8.45 -7.22 -23.93
C MET A 139 9.02 -8.37 -24.75
N ASP A 140 10.18 -8.94 -24.42
CA ASP A 140 10.71 -10.12 -25.09
C ASP A 140 9.84 -11.36 -24.86
N GLY A 141 9.29 -11.50 -23.64
CA GLY A 141 8.29 -12.52 -23.32
C GLY A 141 6.96 -12.29 -24.03
N VAL A 142 6.49 -11.04 -24.04
CA VAL A 142 5.23 -10.66 -24.71
C VAL A 142 5.34 -10.79 -26.24
N CYS A 143 6.38 -10.25 -26.87
CA CYS A 143 6.63 -10.31 -28.31
C CYS A 143 6.83 -11.74 -28.81
N ALA A 144 7.27 -12.67 -27.96
CA ALA A 144 7.26 -14.08 -28.33
C ALA A 144 5.84 -14.59 -28.67
N LEU A 145 4.79 -13.86 -28.27
CA LEU A 145 3.38 -14.23 -28.38
C LEU A 145 2.40 -13.07 -28.74
N GLY A 146 2.90 -11.86 -29.05
CA GLY A 146 2.17 -10.69 -29.59
C GLY A 146 1.65 -9.69 -28.54
N GLY A 147 2.35 -8.58 -28.26
CA GLY A 147 1.78 -7.50 -27.42
C GLY A 147 2.45 -6.13 -27.54
N HIS A 148 2.02 -5.19 -26.68
CA HIS A 148 2.14 -3.74 -26.89
C HIS A 148 2.77 -3.01 -25.67
N TYR A 149 3.57 -1.98 -25.95
CA TYR A 149 4.30 -1.20 -24.93
C TYR A 149 3.71 0.20 -24.76
N ASN A 150 3.39 0.62 -23.52
CA ASN A 150 2.77 1.92 -23.21
C ASN A 150 3.72 2.93 -22.53
N GLY A 151 4.95 2.54 -22.20
CA GLY A 151 5.96 3.49 -21.70
C GLY A 151 5.84 3.86 -20.22
N LEU A 152 6.25 5.08 -19.89
CA LEU A 152 6.26 5.64 -18.53
C LEU A 152 4.85 6.05 -18.10
N VAL A 153 4.31 5.33 -17.13
CA VAL A 153 2.97 5.52 -16.57
C VAL A 153 3.00 5.28 -15.07
N THR A 154 2.09 5.90 -14.33
CA THR A 154 1.85 5.48 -12.93
C THR A 154 1.18 4.11 -12.88
N THR A 155 1.23 3.42 -11.75
CA THR A 155 0.49 2.16 -11.57
C THR A 155 -1.00 2.34 -11.87
N PRO A 156 -1.70 3.34 -11.32
CA PRO A 156 -3.13 3.54 -11.60
C PRO A 156 -3.46 3.85 -13.06
N GLN A 157 -2.57 4.57 -13.77
CA GLN A 157 -2.75 4.82 -15.20
C GLN A 157 -2.75 3.53 -16.01
N LEU A 158 -1.87 2.56 -15.71
CA LEU A 158 -1.89 1.27 -16.41
C LEU A 158 -3.21 0.52 -16.15
N HIS A 159 -3.66 0.46 -14.89
CA HIS A 159 -4.91 -0.19 -14.52
C HIS A 159 -6.12 0.45 -15.22
N TYR A 160 -6.14 1.79 -15.31
CA TYR A 160 -7.14 2.55 -16.06
C TYR A 160 -7.14 2.17 -17.54
N LEU A 161 -5.97 2.15 -18.20
CA LEU A 161 -5.86 1.82 -19.63
C LEU A 161 -6.40 0.41 -19.94
N VAL A 162 -6.04 -0.57 -19.11
CA VAL A 162 -6.52 -1.96 -19.24
C VAL A 162 -8.04 -2.03 -19.11
N CYS A 163 -8.60 -1.41 -18.08
CA CYS A 163 -10.05 -1.40 -17.86
C CYS A 163 -10.81 -0.69 -19.00
N CYS A 164 -10.32 0.48 -19.44
CA CYS A 164 -10.92 1.22 -20.55
C CYS A 164 -10.90 0.44 -21.86
N GLN A 165 -9.78 -0.24 -22.17
CA GLN A 165 -9.64 -1.06 -23.36
C GLN A 165 -10.65 -2.22 -23.36
N ASN A 166 -10.78 -2.92 -22.23
CA ASN A 166 -11.66 -4.08 -22.11
C ASN A 166 -13.14 -3.73 -21.96
N THR A 167 -13.45 -2.53 -21.45
CA THR A 167 -14.83 -2.02 -21.38
C THR A 167 -15.26 -1.31 -22.67
N GLN A 168 -14.40 -1.27 -23.69
CA GLN A 168 -14.64 -0.63 -24.99
C GLN A 168 -15.01 0.85 -24.86
N GLY A 169 -14.27 1.56 -23.99
CA GLY A 169 -14.50 2.98 -23.76
C GLY A 169 -15.59 3.31 -22.75
N ARG A 170 -16.36 2.33 -22.24
CA ARG A 170 -17.45 2.59 -21.28
C ARG A 170 -16.96 3.14 -19.95
N TYR A 171 -15.81 2.68 -19.46
CA TYR A 171 -15.20 3.23 -18.24
C TYR A 171 -14.48 4.58 -18.47
N GLY A 172 -14.04 4.83 -19.70
CA GLY A 172 -13.26 5.99 -20.10
C GLY A 172 -12.48 5.71 -21.39
N GLU A 173 -11.86 6.74 -21.98
CA GLU A 173 -10.99 6.56 -23.15
C GLU A 173 -9.67 5.89 -22.73
N ALA A 174 -9.25 4.83 -23.45
CA ALA A 174 -8.05 4.04 -23.16
C ALA A 174 -6.74 4.74 -23.58
N THR A 175 -6.56 6.00 -23.17
CA THR A 175 -5.36 6.80 -23.41
C THR A 175 -4.97 7.57 -22.15
N ILE A 176 -3.70 7.97 -22.04
CA ILE A 176 -3.22 8.82 -20.93
C ILE A 176 -3.93 10.18 -20.93
N LYS A 177 -4.22 10.73 -22.12
CA LYS A 177 -5.05 11.92 -22.27
C LYS A 177 -6.48 11.66 -21.75
N GLY A 178 -7.08 10.52 -22.08
CA GLY A 178 -8.39 10.10 -21.59
C GLY A 178 -8.44 10.03 -20.06
N TYR A 179 -7.39 9.50 -19.44
CA TYR A 179 -7.22 9.48 -17.98
C TYR A 179 -7.25 10.90 -17.38
N TYR A 180 -6.42 11.81 -17.90
CA TYR A 180 -6.41 13.21 -17.43
C TYR A 180 -7.76 13.90 -17.65
N GLN A 181 -8.36 13.72 -18.82
CA GLN A 181 -9.64 14.33 -19.15
C GLN A 181 -10.76 13.84 -18.24
N LYS A 182 -10.88 12.52 -18.01
CA LYS A 182 -11.91 11.95 -17.14
C LYS A 182 -11.84 12.55 -15.73
N LEU A 183 -10.66 12.49 -15.10
CA LEU A 183 -10.48 12.95 -13.73
C LEU A 183 -10.60 14.47 -13.61
N SER A 184 -9.89 15.24 -14.43
CA SER A 184 -9.93 16.70 -14.34
C SER A 184 -11.32 17.27 -14.69
N GLN A 185 -12.06 16.67 -15.64
CA GLN A 185 -13.43 17.11 -15.92
C GLN A 185 -14.35 16.85 -14.74
N ALA A 186 -14.31 15.66 -14.14
CA ALA A 186 -15.11 15.34 -12.97
C ALA A 186 -14.79 16.28 -11.80
N PHE A 187 -13.51 16.53 -11.54
CA PHE A 187 -13.05 17.50 -10.53
C PHE A 187 -13.61 18.91 -10.80
N ILE A 188 -13.44 19.44 -12.00
CA ILE A 188 -13.93 20.78 -12.37
C ILE A 188 -15.46 20.87 -12.21
N GLN A 189 -16.21 19.82 -12.57
CA GLN A 189 -17.66 19.82 -12.41
C GLN A 189 -18.08 19.90 -10.94
N LEU A 190 -17.31 19.28 -10.05
CA LEU A 190 -17.53 19.30 -8.61
C LEU A 190 -17.16 20.66 -7.99
N THR A 191 -16.11 21.33 -8.47
CA THR A 191 -15.57 22.54 -7.81
C THR A 191 -16.02 23.86 -8.41
N LYS A 192 -16.40 23.92 -9.70
CA LYS A 192 -16.64 25.18 -10.44
C LYS A 192 -17.67 26.13 -9.80
N ASN A 193 -18.63 25.60 -9.06
CA ASN A 193 -19.75 26.35 -8.48
C ASN A 193 -19.69 26.39 -6.95
N VAL A 194 -18.58 25.98 -6.35
CA VAL A 194 -18.41 26.04 -4.89
C VAL A 194 -18.32 27.52 -4.48
N PRO A 195 -19.30 28.06 -3.74
CA PRO A 195 -19.27 29.45 -3.33
C PRO A 195 -18.14 29.70 -2.33
N ASN A 196 -17.51 30.88 -2.41
CA ASN A 196 -16.52 31.36 -1.43
C ASN A 196 -15.24 30.51 -1.29
N ARG A 197 -14.85 29.76 -2.33
CA ARG A 197 -13.56 29.04 -2.33
C ARG A 197 -12.40 30.03 -2.34
N THR A 198 -11.60 30.01 -1.28
CA THR A 198 -10.48 30.92 -1.09
C THR A 198 -9.26 30.50 -1.93
N ASP A 199 -8.28 31.39 -2.10
CA ASP A 199 -7.09 31.10 -2.92
C ASP A 199 -6.19 30.03 -2.26
N ASP A 200 -6.13 29.97 -0.93
CA ASP A 200 -5.43 28.91 -0.18
C ASP A 200 -6.10 27.53 -0.35
N GLN A 201 -7.41 27.48 -0.63
CA GLN A 201 -8.11 26.24 -0.99
C GLN A 201 -7.88 25.83 -2.45
N LYS A 202 -7.22 26.68 -3.25
CA LYS A 202 -6.86 26.39 -4.65
C LYS A 202 -5.39 26.03 -4.82
N THR A 203 -4.58 26.09 -3.77
CA THR A 203 -3.17 25.71 -3.82
C THR A 203 -2.92 24.47 -2.96
N LEU A 204 -2.11 23.54 -3.46
CA LEU A 204 -1.70 22.34 -2.75
C LEU A 204 -0.21 22.06 -2.99
N LEU A 205 0.53 21.80 -1.91
CA LEU A 205 1.89 21.30 -1.99
C LEU A 205 1.89 19.79 -2.18
N VAL A 206 2.61 19.31 -3.19
CA VAL A 206 2.66 17.89 -3.55
C VAL A 206 4.10 17.41 -3.52
N ASP A 207 4.38 16.44 -2.65
CA ASP A 207 5.62 15.67 -2.66
C ASP A 207 5.50 14.54 -3.67
N GLY A 208 6.23 14.69 -4.79
CA GLY A 208 6.25 13.71 -5.88
C GLY A 208 7.09 12.47 -5.61
N ALA A 209 7.73 12.35 -4.43
CA ALA A 209 8.60 11.23 -4.03
C ALA A 209 9.81 10.97 -4.97
N ASN A 210 10.14 11.93 -5.83
CA ASN A 210 11.04 11.77 -6.98
C ASN A 210 10.62 10.62 -7.92
N GLY A 211 9.33 10.30 -7.94
CA GLY A 211 8.73 9.17 -8.67
C GLY A 211 7.96 9.58 -9.91
N ILE A 212 7.37 8.58 -10.58
CA ILE A 212 6.62 8.80 -11.83
C ILE A 212 5.37 9.68 -11.61
N GLY A 213 4.80 9.65 -10.40
CA GLY A 213 3.67 10.50 -10.02
C GLY A 213 3.96 11.99 -10.19
N ALA A 214 5.18 12.43 -9.93
CA ALA A 214 5.60 13.82 -10.08
C ALA A 214 5.50 14.31 -11.53
N LEU A 215 5.99 13.49 -12.47
CA LEU A 215 5.92 13.79 -13.90
C LEU A 215 4.47 13.84 -14.39
N LYS A 216 3.66 12.87 -13.94
CA LYS A 216 2.28 12.68 -14.41
C LYS A 216 1.30 13.68 -13.83
N VAL A 217 1.50 14.12 -12.59
CA VAL A 217 0.66 15.18 -12.01
C VAL A 217 0.98 16.54 -12.64
N SER A 218 2.25 16.80 -13.01
CA SER A 218 2.63 18.00 -13.76
C SER A 218 1.98 18.03 -15.16
N GLU A 219 1.93 16.89 -15.86
CA GLU A 219 1.15 16.77 -17.12
C GLU A 219 -0.35 17.03 -16.89
N MET A 220 -0.93 16.47 -15.82
CA MET A 220 -2.36 16.60 -15.49
C MET A 220 -2.74 18.04 -15.09
N GLU A 221 -1.85 18.81 -14.47
CA GLU A 221 -2.14 20.18 -13.99
C GLU A 221 -2.69 21.07 -15.12
N THR A 222 -2.20 20.88 -16.35
CA THR A 222 -2.68 21.61 -17.54
C THR A 222 -4.18 21.40 -17.84
N TYR A 223 -4.77 20.30 -17.36
CA TYR A 223 -6.18 19.97 -17.53
C TYR A 223 -7.07 20.52 -16.40
N LEU A 224 -6.49 20.98 -15.28
CA LEU A 224 -7.23 21.48 -14.11
C LEU A 224 -7.71 22.94 -14.27
N LYS A 225 -7.32 23.64 -15.35
CA LYS A 225 -7.82 24.99 -15.71
C LYS A 225 -7.77 26.03 -14.58
N LYS A 226 -6.77 25.97 -13.70
CA LYS A 226 -6.59 26.85 -12.53
C LYS A 226 -7.62 26.64 -11.40
N GLU A 227 -8.46 25.59 -11.47
CA GLU A 227 -9.30 25.19 -10.34
C GLU A 227 -8.48 24.59 -9.19
N LEU A 228 -7.27 24.11 -9.47
CA LEU A 228 -6.30 23.68 -8.47
C LEU A 228 -4.90 23.93 -9.04
N GLN A 229 -4.07 24.63 -8.27
CA GLN A 229 -2.67 24.91 -8.55
C GLN A 229 -1.80 24.00 -7.68
N LEU A 230 -0.83 23.34 -8.30
CA LEU A 230 0.01 22.36 -7.62
C LEU A 230 1.43 22.92 -7.47
N SER A 231 1.92 22.97 -6.24
CA SER A 231 3.33 23.28 -5.95
C SER A 231 4.08 21.97 -5.70
N LEU A 232 4.65 21.44 -6.78
CA LEU A 232 5.38 20.18 -6.76
C LEU A 232 6.78 20.35 -6.18
N PHE A 233 7.18 19.43 -5.31
CA PHE A 233 8.55 19.27 -4.84
C PHE A 233 8.92 17.78 -4.80
N ASN A 234 10.21 17.46 -4.67
CA ASN A 234 10.73 16.11 -4.93
C ASN A 234 10.19 15.59 -6.27
N ASP A 235 10.45 16.35 -7.33
CA ASP A 235 9.86 16.15 -8.66
C ASP A 235 10.63 15.15 -9.55
N GLY A 236 11.74 14.61 -9.04
CA GLY A 236 12.64 13.72 -9.78
C GLY A 236 13.78 14.44 -10.51
N SER A 237 13.90 15.76 -10.40
CA SER A 237 14.97 16.53 -11.05
C SER A 237 16.36 16.33 -10.43
N SER A 238 16.43 16.13 -9.10
CA SER A 238 17.70 16.09 -8.36
C SER A 238 17.71 15.13 -7.15
N GLY A 239 16.56 14.56 -6.78
CA GLY A 239 16.42 13.66 -5.63
C GLY A 239 16.37 12.18 -6.01
N LYS A 240 16.67 11.31 -5.03
CA LYS A 240 16.55 9.85 -5.17
C LYS A 240 15.11 9.40 -4.89
N LEU A 241 14.60 8.46 -5.68
CA LEU A 241 13.27 7.86 -5.52
C LEU A 241 13.02 7.40 -4.08
N ASN A 242 11.92 7.85 -3.47
CA ASN A 242 11.47 7.54 -2.10
C ASN A 242 12.51 7.84 -0.98
N HIS A 243 13.56 8.61 -1.25
CA HIS A 243 14.63 8.83 -0.28
C HIS A 243 14.33 10.03 0.62
N LEU A 244 13.94 9.74 1.86
CA LEU A 244 13.54 10.76 2.86
C LEU A 244 12.32 11.61 2.42
N CYS A 245 11.51 11.07 1.53
CA CYS A 245 10.29 11.64 1.00
C CYS A 245 9.29 10.54 0.61
N GLY A 246 8.09 10.93 0.21
CA GLY A 246 7.02 10.06 -0.23
C GLY A 246 6.13 9.51 0.89
N ALA A 247 4.98 8.96 0.51
CA ALA A 247 3.91 8.58 1.42
C ALA A 247 4.36 7.58 2.50
N ASP A 248 5.17 6.58 2.13
CA ASP A 248 5.67 5.58 3.09
C ASP A 248 6.61 6.22 4.13
N PHE A 249 7.51 7.11 3.71
CA PHE A 249 8.38 7.85 4.63
C PHE A 249 7.57 8.69 5.60
N VAL A 250 6.62 9.49 5.09
CA VAL A 250 5.80 10.37 5.90
C VAL A 250 4.95 9.57 6.89
N LYS A 251 4.31 8.49 6.44
CA LYS A 251 3.51 7.61 7.31
C LYS A 251 4.35 6.93 8.40
N VAL A 252 5.49 6.36 8.04
CA VAL A 252 6.30 5.56 8.97
C VAL A 252 7.09 6.45 9.94
N GLN A 253 7.62 7.57 9.46
CA GLN A 253 8.42 8.49 10.27
C GLN A 253 7.58 9.56 10.99
N GLN A 254 6.32 9.75 10.59
CA GLN A 254 5.40 10.75 11.11
C GLN A 254 6.04 12.15 11.17
N ARG A 255 6.64 12.56 10.05
CA ARG A 255 7.26 13.88 9.88
C ARG A 255 7.25 14.30 8.42
N ALA A 256 7.43 15.60 8.19
CA ALA A 256 7.52 16.17 6.85
C ALA A 256 8.69 15.58 6.04
N PRO A 257 8.53 15.45 4.71
CA PRO A 257 9.60 15.04 3.81
C PRO A 257 10.74 16.07 3.76
N LYS A 258 11.92 15.63 3.31
CA LYS A 258 13.05 16.53 3.06
C LYS A 258 12.77 17.42 1.84
N GLY A 259 13.25 18.66 1.87
CA GLY A 259 13.29 19.55 0.70
C GLY A 259 12.13 20.53 0.59
N VAL A 260 11.31 20.66 1.63
CA VAL A 260 10.18 21.61 1.68
C VAL A 260 10.14 22.32 3.03
N GLU A 261 9.83 23.61 3.01
CA GLU A 261 9.42 24.37 4.20
C GLU A 261 7.91 24.53 4.13
N ILE A 262 7.21 24.06 5.16
CA ILE A 262 5.74 24.03 5.20
C ILE A 262 5.28 25.11 6.17
N SER A 263 4.48 26.05 5.69
CA SER A 263 3.91 27.10 6.53
C SER A 263 2.83 26.54 7.45
N ALA A 264 2.58 27.21 8.57
CA ALA A 264 1.55 26.78 9.51
C ALA A 264 0.17 26.75 8.84
N GLY A 265 -0.49 25.59 8.89
CA GLY A 265 -1.81 25.33 8.32
C GLY A 265 -1.83 25.08 6.81
N GLU A 266 -0.66 25.07 6.17
CA GLU A 266 -0.53 24.79 4.76
C GLU A 266 -0.76 23.30 4.48
N ARG A 267 -1.61 23.00 3.49
CA ARG A 267 -2.00 21.65 3.14
C ARG A 267 -0.96 21.02 2.24
N CYS A 268 -0.51 19.83 2.61
CA CYS A 268 0.46 19.07 1.84
C CYS A 268 -0.01 17.63 1.65
N CYS A 269 0.38 17.00 0.55
CA CYS A 269 0.26 15.57 0.37
C CYS A 269 1.56 14.96 -0.16
N SER A 270 1.73 13.66 0.06
CA SER A 270 2.84 12.88 -0.53
C SER A 270 2.30 11.69 -1.29
N TYR A 271 2.81 11.51 -2.51
CA TYR A 271 2.68 10.28 -3.27
C TYR A 271 3.74 9.27 -2.87
N ASP A 272 3.57 7.99 -3.21
CA ASP A 272 4.68 7.04 -3.27
C ASP A 272 5.25 6.94 -4.70
N GLY A 273 6.33 6.17 -4.86
CA GLY A 273 7.13 6.15 -6.09
C GLY A 273 6.37 5.84 -7.38
N ASP A 274 5.30 5.04 -7.32
CA ASP A 274 4.43 4.69 -8.46
C ASP A 274 3.03 5.33 -8.40
N ALA A 275 2.80 6.22 -7.43
CA ALA A 275 1.58 6.98 -7.20
C ALA A 275 0.32 6.12 -7.00
N ASP A 276 0.46 4.97 -6.32
CA ASP A 276 -0.68 4.15 -5.86
C ASP A 276 -1.09 4.43 -4.41
N ARG A 277 -0.39 5.35 -3.73
CA ARG A 277 -0.68 5.78 -2.36
C ARG A 277 -0.61 7.29 -2.19
N ILE A 278 -1.44 7.79 -1.29
CA ILE A 278 -1.41 9.18 -0.85
C ILE A 278 -1.59 9.30 0.66
N VAL A 279 -0.85 10.22 1.27
CA VAL A 279 -1.12 10.71 2.63
C VAL A 279 -1.10 12.22 2.62
N TYR A 280 -1.94 12.82 3.47
CA TYR A 280 -1.97 14.25 3.71
C TYR A 280 -1.30 14.60 5.04
N TYR A 281 -0.87 15.84 5.17
CA TYR A 281 -0.30 16.37 6.39
C TYR A 281 -0.28 17.89 6.38
N TYR A 282 -0.08 18.46 7.56
CA TYR A 282 0.20 19.89 7.73
C TYR A 282 1.02 20.11 9.01
N THR A 283 1.54 21.33 9.16
CA THR A 283 2.19 21.78 10.39
C THR A 283 1.29 22.79 11.09
N ASP A 284 1.05 22.67 12.40
CA ASP A 284 0.26 23.66 13.13
C ASP A 284 1.06 24.93 13.50
N SER A 285 0.39 25.91 14.11
CA SER A 285 1.03 27.16 14.55
C SER A 285 2.08 26.98 15.65
N ALA A 286 2.13 25.82 16.29
CA ALA A 286 3.15 25.43 17.27
C ALA A 286 4.27 24.57 16.63
N SER A 287 4.35 24.55 15.30
CA SER A 287 5.32 23.77 14.53
C SER A 287 5.22 22.25 14.74
N ARG A 288 4.05 21.74 15.14
CA ARG A 288 3.82 20.29 15.28
C ARG A 288 3.29 19.71 13.99
N PHE A 289 3.84 18.58 13.61
CA PHE A 289 3.43 17.82 12.43
C PHE A 289 2.14 17.02 12.73
N HIS A 290 1.17 17.09 11.83
CA HIS A 290 -0.09 16.34 11.88
C HIS A 290 -0.23 15.49 10.63
N LEU A 291 -0.47 14.19 10.81
CA LEU A 291 -0.63 13.22 9.73
C LEU A 291 -2.12 12.96 9.47
N LEU A 292 -2.52 12.97 8.20
CA LEU A 292 -3.83 12.55 7.72
C LEU A 292 -3.65 11.38 6.76
N ASP A 293 -3.66 10.16 7.31
CA ASP A 293 -3.38 8.94 6.56
C ASP A 293 -4.62 8.34 5.86
N GLY A 294 -4.49 7.11 5.35
CA GLY A 294 -5.59 6.41 4.67
C GLY A 294 -6.89 6.29 5.49
N ASP A 295 -6.83 6.19 6.81
CA ASP A 295 -8.05 6.13 7.62
C ASP A 295 -8.73 7.51 7.71
N LYS A 296 -7.94 8.58 7.74
CA LYS A 296 -8.45 9.97 7.68
C LYS A 296 -9.09 10.24 6.32
N ILE A 297 -8.52 9.68 5.24
CA ILE A 297 -9.09 9.74 3.89
C ILE A 297 -10.41 8.97 3.82
N ALA A 298 -10.43 7.72 4.27
CA ALA A 298 -11.64 6.88 4.26
C ALA A 298 -12.80 7.49 5.06
N THR A 299 -12.51 8.07 6.23
CA THR A 299 -13.51 8.74 7.07
C THR A 299 -14.05 10.02 6.44
N LEU A 300 -13.20 10.84 5.81
CA LEU A 300 -13.64 12.02 5.05
C LEU A 300 -14.58 11.64 3.90
N ILE A 301 -14.16 10.68 3.08
CA ILE A 301 -14.90 10.26 1.89
C ILE A 301 -16.21 9.57 2.28
N SER A 302 -16.19 8.65 3.25
CA SER A 302 -17.41 7.96 3.69
C SER A 302 -18.43 8.92 4.30
N THR A 303 -17.99 9.94 5.05
CA THR A 303 -18.86 11.01 5.56
C THR A 303 -19.48 11.81 4.42
N TYR A 304 -18.68 12.21 3.43
CA TYR A 304 -19.16 12.89 2.22
C TYR A 304 -20.18 12.09 1.42
N LEU A 305 -19.90 10.82 1.14
CA LEU A 305 -20.81 9.97 0.38
C LEU A 305 -22.12 9.72 1.15
N LYS A 306 -22.04 9.46 2.46
CA LYS A 306 -23.25 9.25 3.29
C LYS A 306 -24.16 10.47 3.31
N ASP A 307 -23.60 11.67 3.45
CA ASP A 307 -24.37 12.91 3.43
C ASP A 307 -25.06 13.12 2.08
N LEU A 308 -24.35 12.86 0.97
CA LEU A 308 -24.94 12.97 -0.37
C LEU A 308 -26.03 11.93 -0.64
N LEU A 309 -25.87 10.69 -0.18
CA LEU A 309 -26.91 9.66 -0.30
C LEU A 309 -28.17 10.06 0.47
N THR A 310 -27.98 10.62 1.67
CA THR A 310 -29.07 11.14 2.50
C THR A 310 -29.79 12.29 1.77
N GLN A 311 -29.06 13.24 1.22
CA GLN A 311 -29.62 14.35 0.43
C GLN A 311 -30.32 13.88 -0.85
N ALA A 312 -29.79 12.83 -1.51
CA ALA A 312 -30.41 12.21 -2.68
C ALA A 312 -31.64 11.37 -2.32
N GLY A 313 -31.84 11.04 -1.03
CA GLY A 313 -32.85 10.08 -0.58
C GLY A 313 -32.64 8.70 -1.19
N LEU A 314 -31.38 8.27 -1.30
CA LEU A 314 -30.99 6.95 -1.81
C LEU A 314 -30.61 6.04 -0.65
N ASP A 315 -31.33 4.95 -0.50
CA ASP A 315 -31.00 3.90 0.47
C ASP A 315 -30.05 2.88 -0.20
N LEU A 316 -28.75 3.07 0.03
CA LEU A 316 -27.66 2.25 -0.48
C LEU A 316 -26.73 1.89 0.67
N GLN A 317 -26.31 0.62 0.72
CA GLN A 317 -25.46 0.15 1.80
C GLN A 317 -24.02 0.64 1.64
N ILE A 318 -23.56 1.43 2.61
CA ILE A 318 -22.17 1.92 2.69
C ILE A 318 -21.37 1.11 3.71
N ALA A 319 -20.17 0.69 3.31
CA ALA A 319 -19.22 0.04 4.20
C ALA A 319 -17.82 0.61 4.05
N VAL A 320 -17.09 0.66 5.17
CA VAL A 320 -15.68 1.00 5.20
C VAL A 320 -14.87 -0.25 5.54
N VAL A 321 -13.98 -0.64 4.64
CA VAL A 321 -13.11 -1.80 4.80
C VAL A 321 -11.73 -1.33 5.23
N GLN A 322 -11.29 -1.81 6.38
CA GLN A 322 -10.01 -1.48 7.02
C GLN A 322 -9.15 -2.74 7.18
N THR A 323 -7.89 -2.54 7.55
CA THR A 323 -7.02 -3.62 8.04
C THR A 323 -6.75 -3.45 9.53
N ALA A 324 -6.04 -4.40 10.13
CA ALA A 324 -5.59 -4.29 11.51
C ALA A 324 -4.73 -3.04 11.78
N TYR A 325 -4.08 -2.44 10.77
CA TYR A 325 -3.27 -1.22 10.95
C TYR A 325 -4.09 0.05 11.18
N ALA A 326 -5.40 0.00 10.95
CA ALA A 326 -6.24 1.16 11.15
C ALA A 326 -6.22 1.62 12.61
N ASN A 327 -6.18 2.93 12.85
CA ASN A 327 -6.24 3.45 14.21
C ASN A 327 -7.59 3.10 14.85
N GLY A 328 -7.59 2.59 16.09
CA GLY A 328 -8.84 2.21 16.76
C GLY A 328 -9.81 3.37 16.92
N SER A 329 -9.35 4.63 16.89
CA SER A 329 -10.23 5.80 16.89
C SER A 329 -10.99 5.97 15.58
N SER A 330 -10.39 5.65 14.43
CA SER A 330 -11.08 5.74 13.13
C SER A 330 -12.21 4.72 13.06
N THR A 331 -11.95 3.46 13.45
CA THR A 331 -12.95 2.39 13.52
C THR A 331 -14.11 2.79 14.44
N ARG A 332 -13.83 3.27 15.66
CA ARG A 332 -14.89 3.72 16.58
C ARG A 332 -15.68 4.91 16.05
N TYR A 333 -15.02 5.88 15.39
CA TYR A 333 -15.74 6.99 14.78
C TYR A 333 -16.73 6.48 13.72
N LEU A 334 -16.29 5.56 12.87
CA LEU A 334 -17.11 4.95 11.83
C LEU A 334 -18.32 4.16 12.41
N GLU A 335 -18.09 3.33 13.42
CA GLU A 335 -19.12 2.49 14.04
C GLU A 335 -20.05 3.27 14.98
N ASP A 336 -19.48 4.09 15.88
CA ASP A 336 -20.20 4.69 16.99
C ASP A 336 -20.83 6.04 16.62
N VAL A 337 -20.18 6.83 15.77
CA VAL A 337 -20.66 8.17 15.39
C VAL A 337 -21.35 8.12 14.03
N MET A 338 -20.63 7.65 13.02
CA MET A 338 -21.11 7.57 11.64
C MET A 338 -22.13 6.45 11.43
N LYS A 339 -22.20 5.45 12.32
CA LYS A 339 -23.12 4.31 12.19
C LYS A 339 -23.03 3.62 10.82
N VAL A 340 -21.82 3.49 10.27
CA VAL A 340 -21.58 2.76 9.01
C VAL A 340 -21.03 1.37 9.30
N ILE A 341 -21.14 0.47 8.33
CA ILE A 341 -20.58 -0.88 8.46
C ILE A 341 -19.06 -0.78 8.37
N VAL A 342 -18.35 -1.39 9.32
CA VAL A 342 -16.89 -1.52 9.25
C VAL A 342 -16.50 -2.98 9.14
N ARG A 343 -15.59 -3.28 8.19
CA ARG A 343 -15.08 -4.64 7.94
C ARG A 343 -13.56 -4.64 8.07
N CYS A 344 -13.02 -5.50 8.92
CA CYS A 344 -11.57 -5.70 9.02
C CYS A 344 -11.13 -6.89 8.16
N THR A 345 -10.11 -6.70 7.32
CA THR A 345 -9.56 -7.73 6.45
C THR A 345 -8.04 -7.88 6.62
N LYS A 346 -7.47 -8.93 6.01
CA LYS A 346 -6.01 -9.09 5.93
C LYS A 346 -5.37 -7.94 5.16
N THR A 347 -4.13 -7.59 5.48
CA THR A 347 -3.35 -6.58 4.75
C THR A 347 -3.16 -6.98 3.28
N GLY A 348 -3.25 -5.99 2.40
CA GLY A 348 -3.11 -6.14 0.96
C GLY A 348 -4.43 -5.86 0.23
N VAL A 349 -4.34 -4.95 -0.73
CA VAL A 349 -5.45 -4.40 -1.52
C VAL A 349 -6.40 -5.45 -2.07
N LYS A 350 -5.90 -6.64 -2.45
CA LYS A 350 -6.76 -7.75 -2.93
C LYS A 350 -7.84 -8.16 -1.92
N HIS A 351 -7.51 -8.19 -0.64
CA HIS A 351 -8.45 -8.57 0.42
C HIS A 351 -9.45 -7.46 0.71
N LEU A 352 -8.98 -6.21 0.75
CA LEU A 352 -9.82 -5.04 0.95
C LEU A 352 -10.81 -4.87 -0.21
N HIS A 353 -10.31 -4.94 -1.45
CA HIS A 353 -11.10 -4.80 -2.67
C HIS A 353 -12.20 -5.87 -2.74
N HIS A 354 -11.86 -7.14 -2.48
CA HIS A 354 -12.85 -8.22 -2.51
C HIS A 354 -13.96 -8.02 -1.47
N ALA A 355 -13.62 -7.62 -0.24
CA ALA A 355 -14.61 -7.33 0.78
C ALA A 355 -15.45 -6.08 0.46
N ALA A 356 -14.86 -5.06 -0.19
CA ALA A 356 -15.57 -3.85 -0.58
C ALA A 356 -16.62 -4.10 -1.68
N GLN A 357 -16.41 -5.11 -2.53
CA GLN A 357 -17.37 -5.53 -3.56
C GLN A 357 -18.68 -6.15 -3.00
N GLU A 358 -18.72 -6.53 -1.72
CA GLU A 358 -19.92 -7.09 -1.08
C GLU A 358 -21.01 -6.05 -0.82
N PHE A 359 -20.71 -4.75 -0.99
CA PHE A 359 -21.57 -3.63 -0.62
C PHE A 359 -21.98 -2.80 -1.84
N ASP A 360 -23.05 -2.00 -1.71
CA ASP A 360 -23.43 -1.04 -2.76
C ASP A 360 -22.34 0.02 -2.96
N ILE A 361 -21.74 0.48 -1.86
CA ILE A 361 -20.63 1.43 -1.86
C ILE A 361 -19.60 0.95 -0.84
N GLY A 362 -18.49 0.41 -1.34
CA GLY A 362 -17.38 -0.09 -0.53
C GLY A 362 -16.21 0.87 -0.56
N ILE A 363 -15.95 1.57 0.54
CA ILE A 363 -14.78 2.43 0.72
C ILE A 363 -13.69 1.57 1.36
N TYR A 364 -12.49 1.53 0.78
CA TYR A 364 -11.39 0.83 1.42
C TYR A 364 -10.10 1.64 1.31
N PHE A 365 -9.42 1.80 2.44
CA PHE A 365 -8.08 2.37 2.50
C PHE A 365 -7.26 1.62 3.54
N GLU A 366 -6.01 1.35 3.22
CA GLU A 366 -5.00 1.01 4.23
C GLU A 366 -4.43 2.30 4.82
N ALA A 367 -4.03 2.27 6.10
CA ALA A 367 -3.40 3.42 6.77
C ALA A 367 -2.11 3.91 6.09
N ASN A 368 -1.56 3.18 5.12
CA ASN A 368 -0.42 3.62 4.31
C ASN A 368 -0.81 4.54 3.14
N GLY A 369 -2.09 4.81 2.94
CA GLY A 369 -2.60 5.69 1.88
C GLY A 369 -3.05 4.99 0.60
N HIS A 370 -2.96 3.66 0.51
CA HIS A 370 -3.48 2.91 -0.64
C HIS A 370 -4.98 2.62 -0.43
N GLY A 371 -5.84 3.09 -1.31
CA GLY A 371 -7.26 2.78 -1.25
C GLY A 371 -8.06 3.43 -2.37
N THR A 372 -9.34 3.09 -2.45
CA THR A 372 -10.31 3.74 -3.35
C THR A 372 -11.74 3.42 -2.87
N VAL A 373 -12.74 3.80 -3.66
CA VAL A 373 -14.15 3.46 -3.45
C VAL A 373 -14.67 2.66 -4.64
N LEU A 374 -15.44 1.62 -4.34
CA LEU A 374 -16.15 0.82 -5.34
C LEU A 374 -17.64 1.08 -5.25
N PHE A 375 -18.30 1.10 -6.40
CA PHE A 375 -19.75 1.21 -6.51
C PHE A 375 -20.29 -0.05 -7.19
N SER A 376 -21.33 -0.66 -6.61
CA SER A 376 -22.05 -1.74 -7.28
C SER A 376 -22.74 -1.21 -8.54
N LYS A 377 -22.94 -2.07 -9.54
CA LYS A 377 -23.68 -1.68 -10.76
C LYS A 377 -25.07 -1.11 -10.42
N LEU A 378 -25.73 -1.70 -9.42
CA LEU A 378 -27.02 -1.24 -8.93
C LEU A 378 -26.93 0.19 -8.34
N ALA A 379 -25.89 0.48 -7.57
CA ALA A 379 -25.65 1.81 -7.02
C ALA A 379 -25.42 2.84 -8.13
N GLU A 380 -24.54 2.53 -9.09
CA GLU A 380 -24.25 3.40 -10.24
C GLU A 380 -25.51 3.69 -11.06
N GLU A 381 -26.31 2.67 -11.37
CA GLU A 381 -27.54 2.80 -12.14
C GLU A 381 -28.57 3.67 -11.41
N LYS A 382 -28.81 3.43 -10.11
CA LYS A 382 -29.74 4.24 -9.30
C LYS A 382 -29.32 5.71 -9.23
N ILE A 383 -28.03 5.97 -9.01
CA ILE A 383 -27.48 7.33 -8.94
C ILE A 383 -27.63 8.02 -10.31
N GLN A 384 -27.29 7.33 -11.39
CA GLN A 384 -27.38 7.89 -12.75
C GLN A 384 -28.83 8.15 -13.18
N GLN A 385 -29.76 7.26 -12.84
CA GLN A 385 -31.19 7.44 -13.12
C GLN A 385 -31.73 8.67 -12.40
N LEU A 386 -31.45 8.82 -11.09
CA LEU A 386 -31.90 9.98 -10.31
C LEU A 386 -31.27 11.29 -10.81
N ALA A 387 -30.00 11.29 -11.21
CA ALA A 387 -29.33 12.47 -11.76
C ALA A 387 -29.98 12.95 -13.08
N ARG A 388 -30.62 12.04 -13.82
CA ARG A 388 -31.29 12.33 -15.10
C ARG A 388 -32.81 12.54 -14.97
N ASP A 389 -33.39 12.19 -13.84
CA ASP A 389 -34.84 12.30 -13.61
C ASP A 389 -35.30 13.76 -13.72
N SER A 390 -36.23 14.02 -14.63
CA SER A 390 -36.86 15.33 -14.83
C SER A 390 -37.93 15.63 -13.80
N ASN A 391 -38.43 14.62 -13.09
CA ASN A 391 -39.52 14.72 -12.11
C ASN A 391 -39.03 14.78 -10.65
N ALA A 392 -37.75 14.51 -10.40
CA ALA A 392 -37.14 14.64 -9.08
C ALA A 392 -37.00 16.11 -8.66
N ASN A 393 -37.09 16.38 -7.36
CA ASN A 393 -36.84 17.73 -6.84
C ASN A 393 -35.38 18.16 -7.07
N ASP A 394 -35.16 19.48 -7.12
CA ASP A 394 -33.86 20.05 -7.50
C ASP A 394 -32.72 19.69 -6.52
N GLU A 395 -33.01 19.49 -5.25
CA GLU A 395 -32.00 19.11 -4.24
C GLU A 395 -31.52 17.67 -4.41
N ARG A 396 -32.44 16.71 -4.50
CA ARG A 396 -32.10 15.29 -4.69
C ARG A 396 -31.37 15.07 -6.00
N LYS A 397 -31.84 15.74 -7.07
CA LYS A 397 -31.20 15.68 -8.38
C LYS A 397 -29.79 16.27 -8.35
N ARG A 398 -29.58 17.40 -7.67
CA ARG A 398 -28.24 17.97 -7.47
C ARG A 398 -27.34 17.03 -6.68
N ALA A 399 -27.81 16.43 -5.59
CA ALA A 399 -27.04 15.46 -4.82
C ALA A 399 -26.66 14.23 -5.65
N ALA A 400 -27.60 13.68 -6.43
CA ALA A 400 -27.34 12.57 -7.35
C ALA A 400 -26.35 12.95 -8.47
N PHE A 401 -26.45 14.17 -9.01
CA PHE A 401 -25.49 14.67 -9.98
C PHE A 401 -24.09 14.81 -9.38
N THR A 402 -23.98 15.31 -8.14
CA THR A 402 -22.72 15.39 -7.40
C THR A 402 -22.14 14.00 -7.14
N LEU A 403 -22.96 13.03 -6.71
CA LEU A 403 -22.56 11.62 -6.57
C LEU A 403 -22.04 11.05 -7.90
N HIS A 404 -22.76 11.29 -9.00
CA HIS A 404 -22.35 10.80 -10.31
C HIS A 404 -20.98 11.35 -10.76
N ASN A 405 -20.72 12.64 -10.55
CA ASN A 405 -19.40 13.22 -10.84
C ASN A 405 -18.33 12.71 -9.87
N THR A 406 -18.69 12.45 -8.60
CA THR A 406 -17.80 11.83 -7.62
C THR A 406 -17.37 10.43 -8.07
N ILE A 407 -18.30 9.60 -8.57
CA ILE A 407 -18.00 8.28 -9.15
C ILE A 407 -17.03 8.40 -10.34
N ASN A 408 -17.23 9.39 -11.21
CA ASN A 408 -16.34 9.59 -12.36
C ASN A 408 -14.94 10.11 -11.98
N LEU A 409 -14.80 10.76 -10.82
CA LEU A 409 -13.52 11.22 -10.28
C LEU A 409 -12.76 10.09 -9.59
N ILE A 410 -13.46 9.10 -9.02
CA ILE A 410 -12.86 7.97 -8.32
C ILE A 410 -12.34 6.94 -9.33
N ASN A 411 -11.08 6.53 -9.16
CA ASN A 411 -10.56 5.37 -9.87
C ASN A 411 -10.98 4.07 -9.19
N GLN A 412 -12.00 3.41 -9.70
CA GLN A 412 -12.51 2.15 -9.15
C GLN A 412 -11.64 0.91 -9.48
N THR A 413 -10.58 1.06 -10.28
CA THR A 413 -9.74 -0.09 -10.70
C THR A 413 -8.69 -0.47 -9.66
N VAL A 414 -8.07 0.51 -9.03
CA VAL A 414 -7.00 0.36 -8.02
C VAL A 414 -6.88 1.68 -7.26
N GLY A 415 -6.22 1.67 -6.10
CA GLY A 415 -5.91 2.92 -5.41
C GLY A 415 -5.04 3.83 -6.26
N ASP A 416 -5.40 5.11 -6.27
CA ASP A 416 -4.89 6.09 -7.24
C ASP A 416 -4.66 7.42 -6.56
N ALA A 417 -3.39 7.72 -6.29
CA ALA A 417 -3.01 8.89 -5.52
C ALA A 417 -3.47 10.22 -6.16
N MET A 418 -3.52 10.30 -7.50
CA MET A 418 -3.98 11.50 -8.20
C MET A 418 -5.50 11.64 -8.15
N SER A 419 -6.22 10.54 -8.36
CA SER A 419 -7.69 10.51 -8.21
C SER A 419 -8.11 10.85 -6.78
N ASP A 420 -7.45 10.23 -5.79
CA ASP A 420 -7.70 10.46 -4.37
C ASP A 420 -7.37 11.91 -3.96
N MET A 421 -6.24 12.47 -4.43
CA MET A 421 -5.91 13.88 -4.23
C MET A 421 -7.04 14.78 -4.73
N LEU A 422 -7.46 14.63 -6.00
CA LEU A 422 -8.51 15.46 -6.57
C LEU A 422 -9.84 15.29 -5.82
N LEU A 423 -10.16 14.07 -5.39
CA LEU A 423 -11.37 13.80 -4.60
C LEU A 423 -11.32 14.51 -3.24
N ILE A 424 -10.21 14.39 -2.51
CA ILE A 424 -10.02 15.04 -1.21
C ILE A 424 -10.15 16.56 -1.37
N GLU A 425 -9.46 17.14 -2.35
CA GLU A 425 -9.53 18.58 -2.64
C GLU A 425 -10.95 19.03 -3.01
N ALA A 426 -11.67 18.23 -3.80
CA ALA A 426 -13.07 18.53 -4.13
C ALA A 426 -13.97 18.47 -2.89
N VAL A 427 -13.80 17.47 -2.02
CA VAL A 427 -14.59 17.32 -0.79
C VAL A 427 -14.32 18.47 0.18
N LEU A 428 -13.05 18.84 0.38
CA LEU A 428 -12.67 19.97 1.24
C LEU A 428 -13.26 21.27 0.70
N ALA A 429 -13.20 21.51 -0.61
CA ALA A 429 -13.80 22.67 -1.25
C ALA A 429 -15.33 22.69 -1.05
N ILE A 430 -16.03 21.61 -1.40
CA ILE A 430 -17.49 21.52 -1.30
C ILE A 430 -17.97 21.73 0.14
N ARG A 431 -17.24 21.20 1.13
CA ARG A 431 -17.57 21.35 2.55
C ARG A 431 -17.09 22.68 3.16
N GLY A 432 -16.32 23.49 2.43
CA GLY A 432 -15.67 24.68 2.98
C GLY A 432 -14.77 24.35 4.18
N MET A 433 -14.13 23.17 4.16
CA MET A 433 -13.41 22.60 5.28
C MET A 433 -11.91 22.84 5.16
N THR A 434 -11.26 23.26 6.25
CA THR A 434 -9.78 23.34 6.31
C THR A 434 -9.17 21.99 6.65
N VAL A 435 -7.86 21.81 6.41
CA VAL A 435 -7.15 20.57 6.77
C VAL A 435 -7.20 20.27 8.28
N GLN A 436 -7.20 21.31 9.12
CA GLN A 436 -7.33 21.19 10.58
C GLN A 436 -8.74 20.73 10.99
N GLN A 437 -9.78 21.21 10.31
CA GLN A 437 -11.14 20.77 10.55
C GLN A 437 -11.34 19.32 10.09
N TRP A 438 -10.69 18.91 9.00
CA TRP A 438 -10.64 17.51 8.60
C TRP A 438 -9.92 16.66 9.65
N ASP A 439 -8.76 17.09 10.13
CA ASP A 439 -8.05 16.37 11.19
C ASP A 439 -8.89 16.25 12.47
N ALA A 440 -9.65 17.30 12.82
CA ALA A 440 -10.49 17.34 14.01
C ALA A 440 -11.74 16.43 13.96
N ILE A 441 -12.04 15.74 12.85
CA ILE A 441 -13.18 14.80 12.77
C ILE A 441 -13.10 13.74 13.88
N TYR A 442 -11.90 13.26 14.19
CA TYR A 442 -11.61 12.42 15.36
C TYR A 442 -10.12 12.49 15.72
N THR A 443 -9.78 12.19 16.96
CA THR A 443 -8.38 12.15 17.41
C THR A 443 -7.85 10.73 17.44
N ASP A 444 -6.74 10.50 16.74
CA ASP A 444 -6.04 9.21 16.77
C ASP A 444 -5.56 8.87 18.17
N LEU A 445 -5.59 7.57 18.49
CA LEU A 445 -4.80 7.06 19.60
C LEU A 445 -3.30 7.21 19.26
N PRO A 446 -2.46 7.62 20.23
CA PRO A 446 -1.02 7.42 20.16
C PRO A 446 -0.69 6.01 19.68
N ASN A 447 0.03 5.89 18.57
CA ASN A 447 0.34 4.61 17.93
C ASN A 447 1.78 4.55 17.45
N ARG A 448 2.28 3.32 17.29
CA ARG A 448 3.62 3.07 16.78
C ARG A 448 3.65 1.78 15.98
N GLN A 449 4.35 1.83 14.84
CA GLN A 449 4.68 0.66 14.04
C GLN A 449 6.18 0.44 14.03
N LEU A 450 6.60 -0.81 14.27
CA LEU A 450 7.99 -1.21 14.26
C LEU A 450 8.23 -2.35 13.26
N LYS A 451 9.42 -2.33 12.68
CA LYS A 451 9.92 -3.33 11.74
C LYS A 451 11.04 -4.12 12.40
N VAL A 452 10.83 -5.42 12.56
CA VAL A 452 11.77 -6.34 13.20
C VAL A 452 12.36 -7.24 12.11
N LYS A 453 13.67 -7.17 11.88
CA LYS A 453 14.36 -8.11 10.98
C LYS A 453 14.41 -9.48 11.64
N VAL A 454 14.06 -10.51 10.89
CA VAL A 454 14.05 -11.92 11.33
C VAL A 454 14.77 -12.79 10.30
N ALA A 455 15.32 -13.92 10.74
CA ALA A 455 15.98 -14.86 9.82
C ALA A 455 14.99 -15.56 8.89
N ASP A 456 13.82 -15.93 9.42
CA ASP A 456 12.71 -16.48 8.65
C ASP A 456 11.40 -15.87 9.17
N ARG A 457 10.68 -15.15 8.30
CA ARG A 457 9.37 -14.56 8.65
C ARG A 457 8.24 -15.58 8.75
N ARG A 458 8.41 -16.78 8.18
CA ARG A 458 7.41 -17.86 8.15
C ARG A 458 7.23 -18.55 9.50
N VAL A 459 8.02 -18.18 10.51
CA VAL A 459 7.83 -18.63 11.89
C VAL A 459 6.58 -18.03 12.55
N ILE A 460 6.02 -16.95 11.96
CA ILE A 460 4.80 -16.31 12.45
C ILE A 460 3.63 -16.61 11.52
N ASP A 461 2.67 -17.37 12.03
CA ASP A 461 1.38 -17.59 11.40
C ASP A 461 0.31 -16.76 12.12
N THR A 462 -0.68 -16.27 11.36
CA THR A 462 -1.74 -15.40 11.90
C THR A 462 -3.13 -15.85 11.49
N THR A 463 -4.13 -15.43 12.27
CA THR A 463 -5.56 -15.62 12.02
C THR A 463 -6.33 -14.32 12.30
N ASP A 464 -7.64 -14.34 12.09
CA ASP A 464 -8.55 -13.24 12.41
C ASP A 464 -8.12 -11.90 11.79
N ALA A 465 -8.10 -11.84 10.45
CA ALA A 465 -7.62 -10.68 9.70
C ALA A 465 -6.18 -10.24 10.09
N GLU A 466 -5.33 -11.21 10.44
CA GLU A 466 -3.95 -11.02 10.90
C GLU A 466 -3.83 -10.25 12.24
N ARG A 467 -4.93 -10.17 13.02
CA ARG A 467 -4.95 -9.52 14.34
C ARG A 467 -4.43 -10.42 15.44
N ARG A 468 -4.40 -11.74 15.22
CA ARG A 468 -3.94 -12.73 16.20
C ARG A 468 -2.87 -13.62 15.60
N THR A 469 -1.84 -13.92 16.38
CA THR A 469 -0.84 -14.93 16.08
C THR A 469 -1.35 -16.31 16.48
N VAL A 470 -1.08 -17.31 15.63
CA VAL A 470 -1.35 -18.73 15.88
C VAL A 470 -0.03 -19.44 16.22
N ARG A 471 1.03 -19.07 15.51
CA ARG A 471 2.39 -19.54 15.76
C ARG A 471 3.33 -18.35 15.84
N PRO A 472 4.37 -18.40 16.68
CA PRO A 472 4.65 -19.46 17.66
C PRO A 472 3.64 -19.48 18.82
N GLU A 473 3.45 -20.65 19.45
CA GLU A 473 2.59 -20.80 20.63
C GLU A 473 3.08 -19.90 21.78
N GLY A 474 2.15 -19.32 22.56
CA GLY A 474 2.46 -18.42 23.67
C GLY A 474 2.64 -16.95 23.27
N LEU A 475 2.91 -16.65 22.00
CA LEU A 475 3.11 -15.27 21.54
C LEU A 475 1.83 -14.44 21.67
N GLN A 476 0.67 -14.98 21.29
CA GLN A 476 -0.57 -14.24 21.38
C GLN A 476 -0.99 -13.99 22.82
N GLU A 477 -0.82 -14.98 23.70
CA GLU A 477 -1.12 -14.87 25.12
C GLU A 477 -0.26 -13.78 25.78
N ALA A 478 1.02 -13.72 25.42
CA ALA A 478 1.92 -12.66 25.88
C ALA A 478 1.49 -11.26 25.39
N ILE A 479 1.06 -11.14 24.13
CA ILE A 479 0.51 -9.88 23.58
C ILE A 479 -0.76 -9.49 24.35
N ASP A 480 -1.69 -10.42 24.54
CA ASP A 480 -2.97 -10.17 25.23
C ASP A 480 -2.75 -9.73 26.69
N LEU A 481 -1.77 -10.32 27.39
CA LEU A 481 -1.38 -9.93 28.75
C LEU A 481 -0.77 -8.52 28.82
N LEU A 482 0.02 -8.13 27.82
CA LEU A 482 0.58 -6.77 27.72
C LEU A 482 -0.50 -5.74 27.44
N VAL A 483 -1.42 -6.03 26.52
CA VAL A 483 -2.53 -5.13 26.14
C VAL A 483 -3.43 -4.81 27.33
N LYS A 484 -3.72 -5.79 28.19
CA LYS A 484 -4.56 -5.59 29.38
C LYS A 484 -4.02 -4.53 30.37
N LYS A 485 -2.74 -4.19 30.32
CA LYS A 485 -2.13 -3.21 31.24
C LYS A 485 -2.47 -1.76 30.89
N TYR A 486 -2.97 -1.49 29.69
CA TYR A 486 -3.16 -0.15 29.17
C TYR A 486 -4.59 0.04 28.67
N ARG A 487 -5.15 1.23 28.91
CA ARG A 487 -6.52 1.54 28.51
C ARG A 487 -6.59 1.82 27.01
N ARG A 488 -7.67 1.34 26.37
CA ARG A 488 -7.92 1.43 24.92
C ARG A 488 -6.72 0.94 24.09
N ALA A 489 -5.92 0.03 24.66
CA ALA A 489 -4.73 -0.46 24.01
C ALA A 489 -5.06 -1.61 23.07
N ARG A 490 -4.26 -1.72 22.01
CA ARG A 490 -4.32 -2.81 21.05
C ARG A 490 -2.93 -3.01 20.45
N SER A 491 -2.54 -4.26 20.28
CA SER A 491 -1.29 -4.60 19.60
C SER A 491 -1.45 -5.92 18.85
N PHE A 492 -0.74 -6.05 17.74
CA PHE A 492 -0.68 -7.29 16.95
C PHE A 492 0.67 -7.40 16.23
N VAL A 493 0.97 -8.62 15.79
CA VAL A 493 2.23 -9.00 15.14
C VAL A 493 1.90 -9.79 13.89
N ARG A 494 2.55 -9.46 12.77
CA ARG A 494 2.39 -10.21 11.51
C ARG A 494 3.66 -10.20 10.65
N PRO A 495 3.89 -11.25 9.83
CA PRO A 495 4.97 -11.25 8.86
C PRO A 495 4.69 -10.23 7.73
N SER A 496 5.71 -9.49 7.31
CA SER A 496 5.59 -8.64 6.11
C SER A 496 5.40 -9.49 4.86
N GLY A 497 4.56 -9.04 3.92
CA GLY A 497 4.33 -9.74 2.65
C GLY A 497 5.39 -9.45 1.59
N THR A 498 6.19 -8.40 1.78
CA THR A 498 7.11 -7.84 0.77
C THR A 498 8.58 -7.87 1.19
N GLU A 499 8.87 -8.21 2.44
CA GLU A 499 10.21 -8.12 3.04
C GLU A 499 10.39 -9.20 4.11
N ASP A 500 11.61 -9.66 4.37
CA ASP A 500 11.93 -10.62 5.44
C ASP A 500 12.00 -9.94 6.81
N VAL A 501 10.86 -9.39 7.21
CA VAL A 501 10.64 -8.71 8.49
C VAL A 501 9.29 -9.05 9.06
N VAL A 502 9.18 -8.90 10.37
CA VAL A 502 7.93 -8.93 11.13
C VAL A 502 7.54 -7.51 11.49
N ARG A 503 6.26 -7.19 11.37
CA ARG A 503 5.69 -5.89 11.73
C ARG A 503 4.98 -6.02 13.07
N VAL A 504 5.28 -5.09 13.96
CA VAL A 504 4.63 -4.94 15.27
C VAL A 504 3.90 -3.62 15.28
N TYR A 505 2.61 -3.65 15.57
CA TYR A 505 1.80 -2.45 15.73
C TYR A 505 1.29 -2.37 17.17
N ALA A 506 1.27 -1.16 17.72
CA ALA A 506 0.64 -0.90 19.01
C ALA A 506 0.00 0.50 19.05
N GLU A 507 -1.12 0.61 19.74
CA GLU A 507 -1.80 1.85 20.08
C GLU A 507 -2.29 1.81 21.53
N ALA A 508 -2.42 2.98 22.16
CA ALA A 508 -2.96 3.14 23.52
C ALA A 508 -3.50 4.56 23.73
N ASP A 509 -4.15 4.83 24.86
CA ASP A 509 -4.67 6.16 25.21
C ASP A 509 -3.59 7.22 25.49
N THR A 510 -2.35 6.81 25.80
CA THR A 510 -1.21 7.70 26.10
C THR A 510 0.03 7.33 25.29
N GLN A 511 0.89 8.32 25.03
CA GLN A 511 2.16 8.10 24.33
C GLN A 511 3.09 7.15 25.08
N VAL A 512 3.12 7.21 26.42
CA VAL A 512 3.90 6.27 27.24
C VAL A 512 3.35 4.85 27.08
N GLY A 513 2.03 4.71 27.07
CA GLY A 513 1.35 3.45 26.78
C GLY A 513 1.74 2.89 25.42
N SER A 514 1.77 3.70 24.35
CA SER A 514 2.11 3.26 22.99
C SER A 514 3.61 3.04 22.74
N VAL A 515 4.49 3.52 23.62
CA VAL A 515 5.95 3.37 23.54
C VAL A 515 6.50 2.27 24.46
N SER A 516 5.78 1.87 25.51
CA SER A 516 6.22 0.87 26.50
C SER A 516 6.24 -0.59 26.01
N TRP A 517 6.09 -0.84 24.71
CA TRP A 517 6.01 -2.19 24.09
C TRP A 517 7.36 -2.85 23.77
N HIS A 518 8.45 -2.34 24.36
CA HIS A 518 9.78 -2.94 24.32
C HIS A 518 9.81 -4.44 24.70
N PRO A 519 8.97 -4.95 25.63
CA PRO A 519 8.92 -6.38 25.96
C PRO A 519 8.35 -7.29 24.86
N ALA A 520 7.37 -6.84 24.07
CA ALA A 520 6.80 -7.63 22.96
C ALA A 520 7.84 -7.85 21.85
N LEU A 521 8.68 -6.84 21.60
CA LEU A 521 9.82 -6.94 20.67
C LEU A 521 10.85 -7.97 21.14
N LEU A 522 11.11 -8.04 22.45
CA LEU A 522 12.01 -9.02 23.06
C LEU A 522 11.47 -10.44 22.85
N LEU A 523 10.17 -10.67 23.06
CA LEU A 523 9.51 -11.96 22.82
C LEU A 523 9.62 -12.40 21.37
N ILE A 524 9.34 -11.50 20.43
CA ILE A 524 9.44 -11.77 18.99
C ILE A 524 10.89 -12.10 18.62
N TYR A 525 11.86 -11.33 19.13
CA TYR A 525 13.27 -11.56 18.83
C TYR A 525 13.78 -12.89 19.41
N VAL A 526 13.37 -13.24 20.63
CA VAL A 526 13.66 -14.53 21.26
C VAL A 526 13.11 -15.65 20.39
N VAL A 527 11.81 -15.66 20.08
CA VAL A 527 11.20 -16.79 19.36
C VAL A 527 11.60 -16.85 17.86
N SER A 528 12.06 -15.75 17.28
CA SER A 528 12.51 -15.69 15.87
C SER A 528 14.03 -15.92 15.68
N SER A 529 14.80 -16.08 16.77
CA SER A 529 16.24 -16.31 16.69
C SER A 529 16.56 -17.79 16.43
N PRO A 530 17.59 -18.10 15.62
CA PRO A 530 18.04 -19.48 15.42
C PRO A 530 18.47 -20.08 16.77
N ARG A 531 18.00 -21.30 17.04
CA ARG A 531 18.48 -22.13 18.15
C ARG A 531 19.79 -22.78 17.73
N ASP A 532 20.72 -22.96 18.67
CA ASP A 532 21.87 -23.83 18.42
C ASP A 532 21.46 -25.32 18.39
N ASP A 533 22.38 -26.21 18.04
CA ASP A 533 22.15 -27.66 17.94
C ASP A 533 21.70 -28.31 19.28
N ASN A 534 21.81 -27.57 20.40
CA ASN A 534 21.38 -27.99 21.73
C ASN A 534 20.07 -27.29 22.19
N GLY A 535 19.43 -26.50 21.33
CA GLY A 535 18.16 -25.83 21.62
C GLY A 535 18.28 -24.55 22.47
N ALA A 536 19.48 -24.04 22.73
CA ALA A 536 19.71 -22.84 23.52
C ALA A 536 19.63 -21.55 22.67
N PHE A 537 19.17 -20.47 23.29
CA PHE A 537 19.13 -19.15 22.66
C PHE A 537 20.55 -18.57 22.55
N LEU A 538 20.94 -18.10 21.37
CA LEU A 538 22.16 -17.32 21.17
C LEU A 538 22.05 -15.95 21.88
N CYS A 539 22.38 -15.94 23.17
CA CYS A 539 22.22 -14.82 24.11
C CYS A 539 23.12 -13.59 23.80
N VAL A 540 24.01 -13.68 22.81
CA VAL A 540 25.03 -12.65 22.51
C VAL A 540 24.46 -11.45 21.74
N SER A 541 23.31 -11.60 21.07
CA SER A 541 22.65 -10.53 20.31
C SER A 541 21.71 -9.67 21.16
N LEU A 542 21.27 -10.17 22.33
CA LEU A 542 20.31 -9.52 23.23
C LEU A 542 20.82 -8.16 23.76
N ILE A 543 22.13 -8.02 23.99
CA ILE A 543 22.74 -6.80 24.53
C ILE A 543 22.81 -5.70 23.44
N ARG A 544 23.01 -6.05 22.17
CA ARG A 544 23.13 -5.07 21.08
C ARG A 544 21.83 -4.31 20.82
N VAL A 545 20.67 -4.94 21.00
CA VAL A 545 19.36 -4.30 20.84
C VAL A 545 19.02 -3.44 22.06
N CYS A 546 19.40 -3.87 23.27
CA CYS A 546 19.15 -3.10 24.49
C CYS A 546 20.03 -1.84 24.63
N VAL A 547 21.26 -1.86 24.09
CA VAL A 547 22.28 -0.80 24.30
C VAL A 547 22.36 0.20 23.13
N GLY A 548 21.45 0.13 22.17
CA GLY A 548 21.40 1.03 20.99
C GLY A 548 21.17 2.52 21.30
N PHE A 549 21.07 2.91 22.56
CA PHE A 549 21.13 4.30 23.01
C PHE A 549 22.34 4.46 23.96
N ASN A 550 23.35 5.23 23.50
CA ASN A 550 24.51 5.77 24.25
C ASN A 550 25.84 4.99 24.35
N CYS A 551 26.27 4.21 23.36
CA CYS A 551 27.69 3.83 23.30
C CYS A 551 28.27 3.92 21.88
N SER A 552 29.31 4.75 21.70
CA SER A 552 30.02 4.88 20.43
C SER A 552 30.87 3.64 20.15
N GLU A 553 30.87 3.17 18.89
CA GLU A 553 31.57 1.96 18.42
C GLU A 553 33.04 1.88 18.87
N LYS A 554 33.72 3.03 18.99
CA LYS A 554 35.12 3.15 19.40
C LYS A 554 35.41 2.69 20.83
N LYS A 555 34.43 2.75 21.74
CA LYS A 555 34.66 2.39 23.16
C LYS A 555 34.67 0.87 23.34
N TRP A 556 33.82 0.16 22.62
CA TRP A 556 33.69 -1.30 22.67
C TRP A 556 34.91 -2.03 22.07
N GLU A 557 35.49 -1.48 20.99
CA GLU A 557 36.62 -2.11 20.30
C GLU A 557 37.93 -2.01 21.10
N ASN A 558 38.04 -0.99 21.96
CA ASN A 558 39.15 -0.84 22.90
C ASN A 558 39.07 -1.80 24.10
N ASP A 559 37.85 -2.07 24.61
CA ASP A 559 37.66 -2.99 25.73
C ASP A 559 37.85 -4.46 25.31
N ARG A 560 37.53 -4.79 24.05
CA ARG A 560 37.74 -6.15 23.50
C ARG A 560 39.22 -6.52 23.32
N LYS A 561 40.10 -5.53 23.11
CA LYS A 561 41.56 -5.73 22.93
C LYS A 561 42.32 -5.88 24.26
N ARG A 562 41.72 -5.52 25.39
CA ARG A 562 42.29 -5.70 26.73
C ARG A 562 41.75 -7.01 27.31
N GLY A 563 42.42 -8.11 26.99
CA GLY A 563 41.92 -9.47 27.14
C GLY A 563 41.43 -9.88 28.54
N GLY A 564 40.51 -10.86 28.52
CA GLY A 564 40.47 -12.00 29.43
C GLY A 564 40.31 -11.73 30.92
N GLY A 565 39.09 -11.49 31.39
CA GLY A 565 38.76 -11.66 32.81
C GLY A 565 37.63 -10.77 33.31
N ARG A 566 36.52 -11.40 33.71
CA ARG A 566 35.37 -10.87 34.47
C ARG A 566 34.44 -9.89 33.75
N LEU A 567 33.54 -10.46 32.96
CA LEU A 567 32.22 -9.92 32.62
C LEU A 567 31.21 -10.05 33.79
N LYS A 568 31.66 -10.00 35.06
CA LYS A 568 30.80 -10.13 36.26
C LYS A 568 30.50 -8.80 36.97
N LYS A 569 31.06 -7.68 36.52
CA LYS A 569 30.89 -6.37 37.20
C LYS A 569 30.14 -5.30 36.42
N THR A 570 29.82 -5.50 35.16
CA THR A 570 29.14 -4.48 34.33
C THR A 570 27.63 -4.71 34.18
N VAL A 571 27.11 -5.85 34.64
CA VAL A 571 25.66 -6.15 34.64
C VAL A 571 24.97 -5.60 35.89
N GLY A 572 25.71 -5.40 36.99
CA GLY A 572 25.16 -4.87 38.25
C GLY A 572 24.73 -3.39 38.20
N ASP A 573 25.28 -2.62 37.25
CA ASP A 573 24.99 -1.18 37.11
C ASP A 573 24.01 -0.87 35.97
N MET A 574 23.54 -1.88 35.23
CA MET A 574 22.40 -1.71 34.32
C MET A 574 21.12 -2.06 35.07
N GLN A 575 20.34 -1.04 35.43
CA GLN A 575 18.94 -1.22 35.81
C GLN A 575 18.15 -1.80 34.62
N LEU A 576 18.30 -3.10 34.38
CA LEU A 576 17.31 -3.88 33.68
C LEU A 576 16.09 -3.93 34.59
N HIS A 577 15.00 -3.27 34.17
CA HIS A 577 13.73 -3.30 34.88
C HIS A 577 13.38 -4.75 35.22
N THR A 578 13.06 -5.00 36.49
CA THR A 578 12.66 -6.30 37.09
C THR A 578 11.67 -7.08 36.23
N ASN A 579 10.82 -6.35 35.51
CA ASN A 579 9.86 -6.88 34.54
C ASN A 579 10.51 -7.79 33.47
N VAL A 580 11.70 -7.48 32.94
CA VAL A 580 12.32 -8.25 31.85
C VAL A 580 12.71 -9.67 32.29
N ILE A 581 13.13 -9.83 33.55
CA ILE A 581 13.55 -11.11 34.13
C ILE A 581 12.31 -12.00 34.37
N ASP A 582 11.24 -11.43 34.92
CA ASP A 582 9.97 -12.14 35.11
C ASP A 582 9.36 -12.60 33.77
N TYR A 583 9.50 -11.80 32.70
CA TYR A 583 9.05 -12.17 31.35
C TYR A 583 9.87 -13.31 30.73
N MET A 584 11.19 -13.37 30.97
CA MET A 584 12.01 -14.48 30.50
C MET A 584 11.65 -15.79 31.21
N HIS A 585 11.28 -15.74 32.49
CA HIS A 585 10.81 -16.91 33.25
C HIS A 585 9.52 -17.52 32.68
N ILE A 586 8.61 -16.68 32.18
CA ILE A 586 7.32 -17.12 31.61
C ILE A 586 7.49 -17.78 30.23
N VAL A 587 8.41 -17.26 29.40
CA VAL A 587 8.60 -17.73 28.01
C VAL A 587 9.53 -18.94 27.92
N LEU A 588 10.53 -19.03 28.80
CA LEU A 588 11.58 -20.05 28.72
C LEU A 588 11.28 -21.28 29.56
N GLY A 589 10.11 -21.35 30.20
CA GLY A 589 9.67 -22.52 30.94
C GLY A 589 10.60 -22.87 32.09
N GLY A 590 10.75 -21.96 33.06
CA GLY A 590 11.15 -22.29 34.44
C GLY A 590 12.44 -23.11 34.67
N GLY A 591 13.31 -23.27 33.68
CA GLY A 591 14.51 -24.08 33.79
C GLY A 591 15.64 -23.48 32.97
N TYR A 592 16.82 -23.37 33.61
CA TYR A 592 18.09 -22.89 33.08
C TYR A 592 18.30 -21.37 33.04
N TYR A 593 18.70 -20.83 34.19
CA TYR A 593 19.70 -19.76 34.24
C TYR A 593 20.65 -20.00 35.43
N GLU A 594 21.91 -20.29 35.13
CA GLU A 594 23.09 -20.02 35.97
C GLU A 594 24.03 -19.08 35.22
#